data_AF-A0A7S1SY04-F1
#
_entry.id   AF-A0A7S1SY04-F1
#
_cell.length_a   1.000
_cell.length_b   1.000
_cell.length_c   1.000
_cell.angle_alpha   90.00
_cell.angle_beta   90.00
_cell.angle_gamma   90.00
#
_symmetry.space_group_name_H-M   'P 1'
#
loop_
_entity.id
_entity.type
_entity.pdbx_description
1 polymer ?
#
loop_
_entity_poly.entity_id
_entity_poly.type
_entity_poly.pdbx_seq_one_letter_code
_entity_poly.pdbx_strand_id
1 'polypeptide(L)'
;KNFDEILDYTDGIMVARGDLGMEIPAHKVPFAQKMMITKCNLRGKMVITATQMLESMIQNPRPTRAEMTDVANAVLDGTDSVMLSGETANGDFPVDAVATMAAICQNAETMVDIGKRYNYLHNHTPKPVSNAEAVCSAAVQCAMDSNAKAIIVLTTTGRSAGMLAKYKANMPVFIVSK
;
A
#
# COMPACT_ATOMS: atom_id res chain seq x y z
N LYS A 1 -4.77 -2.68 -20.00
CA LYS A 1 -4.15 -3.42 -21.14
C LYS A 1 -2.63 -3.25 -21.12
N ASN A 2 -2.10 -2.03 -21.14
CA ASN A 2 -0.64 -1.77 -21.13
C ASN A 2 -0.10 -1.47 -19.72
N PHE A 3 -0.63 -2.14 -18.69
CA PHE A 3 -0.34 -1.76 -17.31
C PHE A 3 1.14 -1.94 -16.94
N ASP A 4 1.77 -3.03 -17.39
CA ASP A 4 3.18 -3.31 -17.10
C ASP A 4 4.11 -2.23 -17.68
N GLU A 5 3.86 -1.82 -18.92
CA GLU A 5 4.60 -0.75 -19.57
C GLU A 5 4.44 0.58 -18.83
N ILE A 6 3.20 0.96 -18.50
CA ILE A 6 2.94 2.19 -17.73
C ILE A 6 3.63 2.14 -16.36
N LEU A 7 3.61 0.99 -15.69
CA LEU A 7 4.24 0.81 -14.38
C LEU A 7 5.76 1.01 -14.44
N ASP A 8 6.40 0.60 -15.54
CA ASP A 8 7.85 0.74 -15.70
C ASP A 8 8.27 2.22 -15.89
N TYR A 9 7.37 3.10 -16.36
CA TYR A 9 7.63 4.54 -16.58
C TYR A 9 7.03 5.48 -15.53
N THR A 10 6.30 4.97 -14.55
CA THR A 10 5.64 5.78 -13.51
C THR A 10 6.34 5.65 -12.16
N ASP A 11 6.20 6.64 -11.29
CA ASP A 11 6.71 6.57 -9.90
C ASP A 11 5.76 5.81 -8.96
N GLY A 12 4.50 5.71 -9.34
CA GLY A 12 3.47 4.98 -8.61
C GLY A 12 2.15 4.98 -9.38
N ILE A 13 1.18 4.25 -8.86
CA ILE A 13 -0.13 4.04 -9.45
C ILE A 13 -1.22 4.39 -8.45
N MET A 14 -2.28 5.03 -8.93
CA MET A 14 -3.54 5.13 -8.19
C MET A 14 -4.58 4.22 -8.83
N VAL A 15 -5.20 3.36 -8.03
CA VAL A 15 -6.36 2.56 -8.42
C VAL A 15 -7.62 3.39 -8.14
N ALA A 16 -8.01 4.21 -9.12
CA ALA A 16 -9.24 5.02 -9.07
C ALA A 16 -10.47 4.16 -9.42
N ARG A 17 -11.13 3.61 -8.40
CA ARG A 17 -12.19 2.60 -8.56
C ARG A 17 -13.49 3.16 -9.13
N GLY A 18 -13.80 4.42 -8.84
CA GLY A 18 -14.94 5.14 -9.42
C GLY A 18 -14.88 5.17 -10.94
N ASP A 19 -13.81 5.76 -11.49
CA ASP A 19 -13.61 5.84 -12.94
C ASP A 19 -13.45 4.44 -13.57
N LEU A 20 -12.65 3.58 -12.93
CA LEU A 20 -12.46 2.22 -13.42
C LEU A 20 -13.78 1.43 -13.48
N GLY A 21 -14.68 1.63 -12.53
CA GLY A 21 -16.00 1.00 -12.50
C GLY A 21 -16.95 1.49 -13.60
N MET A 22 -16.68 2.63 -14.22
CA MET A 22 -17.38 3.09 -15.42
C MET A 22 -16.78 2.48 -16.70
N GLU A 23 -15.47 2.25 -16.72
CA GLU A 23 -14.74 1.77 -17.90
C GLU A 23 -14.75 0.23 -18.06
N ILE A 24 -14.81 -0.52 -16.96
CA ILE A 24 -14.90 -1.98 -16.97
C ILE A 24 -16.11 -2.47 -16.17
N PRO A 25 -16.64 -3.68 -16.45
CA PRO A 25 -17.74 -4.23 -15.66
C PRO A 25 -17.41 -4.20 -14.16
N ALA A 26 -18.31 -3.64 -13.34
CA ALA A 26 -18.06 -3.38 -11.92
C ALA A 26 -17.56 -4.61 -11.14
N HIS A 27 -18.08 -5.80 -11.44
CA HIS A 27 -17.64 -7.06 -10.82
C HIS A 27 -16.18 -7.44 -11.13
N LYS A 28 -15.54 -6.82 -12.13
CA LYS A 28 -14.12 -7.00 -12.48
C LYS A 28 -13.18 -6.05 -11.74
N VAL A 29 -13.70 -4.96 -11.18
CA VAL A 29 -12.90 -3.93 -10.47
C VAL A 29 -12.09 -4.52 -9.31
N PRO A 30 -12.64 -5.39 -8.43
CA PRO A 30 -11.86 -5.97 -7.33
C PRO A 30 -10.67 -6.79 -7.82
N PHE A 31 -10.81 -7.51 -8.94
CA PHE A 31 -9.74 -8.31 -9.53
C PHE A 31 -8.67 -7.44 -10.18
N ALA A 32 -9.08 -6.35 -10.85
CA ALA A 32 -8.16 -5.38 -11.41
C ALA A 32 -7.33 -4.70 -10.31
N GLN A 33 -7.96 -4.30 -9.19
CA GLN A 33 -7.28 -3.75 -8.02
C GLN A 33 -6.19 -4.70 -7.50
N LYS A 34 -6.55 -5.96 -7.20
CA LYS A 34 -5.60 -6.96 -6.70
C LYS A 34 -4.41 -7.16 -7.63
N MET A 35 -4.68 -7.24 -8.94
CA MET A 35 -3.64 -7.36 -9.97
C MET A 35 -2.70 -6.14 -9.98
N MET A 36 -3.25 -4.93 -9.96
CA MET A 36 -2.45 -3.69 -9.99
C MET A 36 -1.60 -3.55 -8.72
N ILE A 37 -2.18 -3.78 -7.54
CA ILE A 37 -1.46 -3.73 -6.26
C ILE A 37 -0.31 -4.75 -6.24
N THR A 38 -0.59 -6.00 -6.63
CA THR A 38 0.44 -7.05 -6.65
C THR A 38 1.62 -6.68 -7.54
N LYS A 39 1.34 -6.16 -8.74
CA LYS A 39 2.39 -5.75 -9.68
C LYS A 39 3.19 -4.55 -9.18
N CYS A 40 2.53 -3.56 -8.58
CA CYS A 40 3.21 -2.40 -7.98
C CYS A 40 4.16 -2.84 -6.85
N ASN A 41 3.68 -3.72 -5.96
CA ASN A 41 4.49 -4.28 -4.89
C ASN A 41 5.72 -5.05 -5.41
N LEU A 42 5.57 -5.87 -6.45
CA LEU A 42 6.70 -6.58 -7.06
C LEU A 42 7.72 -5.65 -7.73
N ARG A 43 7.26 -4.54 -8.32
CA ARG A 43 8.12 -3.50 -8.90
C ARG A 43 8.69 -2.53 -7.86
N GLY A 44 8.21 -2.56 -6.61
CA GLY A 44 8.59 -1.59 -5.58
C GLY A 44 8.09 -0.18 -5.90
N LYS A 45 6.96 -0.06 -6.60
CA LYS A 45 6.31 1.20 -6.94
C LYS A 45 5.13 1.43 -6.00
N MET A 46 4.93 2.68 -5.59
CA MET A 46 3.85 3.05 -4.69
C MET A 46 2.49 2.77 -5.34
N VAL A 47 1.55 2.20 -4.59
CA VAL A 47 0.17 2.04 -5.04
C VAL A 47 -0.83 2.61 -4.04
N ILE A 48 -1.78 3.41 -4.55
CA ILE A 48 -2.83 4.06 -3.78
C ILE A 48 -4.17 3.44 -4.16
N THR A 49 -4.93 2.93 -3.20
CA THR A 49 -6.33 2.53 -3.43
C THR A 49 -7.25 3.70 -3.12
N ALA A 50 -8.06 4.10 -4.11
CA ALA A 50 -8.81 5.34 -4.07
C ALA A 50 -10.30 5.15 -4.37
N THR A 51 -11.09 6.13 -3.94
CA THR A 51 -12.54 6.32 -4.13
C THR A 51 -13.43 5.30 -3.42
N GLN A 52 -14.57 5.77 -2.88
CA GLN A 52 -15.60 4.96 -2.25
C GLN A 52 -15.07 4.02 -1.15
N MET A 53 -14.08 4.47 -0.37
CA MET A 53 -13.51 3.66 0.71
C MET A 53 -14.38 3.76 1.97
N LEU A 54 -14.89 4.96 2.29
CA LEU A 54 -15.81 5.22 3.41
C LEU A 54 -16.96 6.16 2.98
N GLU A 55 -17.45 6.03 1.75
CA GLU A 55 -18.40 6.94 1.08
C GLU A 55 -19.60 7.35 1.96
N SER A 56 -20.19 6.39 2.68
CA SER A 56 -21.35 6.65 3.54
C SER A 56 -21.04 7.65 4.66
N MET A 57 -19.76 7.84 5.01
CA MET A 57 -19.32 8.80 6.01
C MET A 57 -19.38 10.26 5.56
N ILE A 58 -19.71 10.53 4.28
CA ILE A 58 -20.04 11.88 3.83
C ILE A 58 -21.24 12.43 4.61
N GLN A 59 -22.25 11.59 4.89
CA GLN A 59 -23.50 11.99 5.54
C GLN A 59 -23.74 11.29 6.88
N ASN A 60 -22.96 10.26 7.21
CA ASN A 60 -23.15 9.45 8.41
C ASN A 60 -21.91 9.45 9.30
N PRO A 61 -22.05 9.46 10.63
CA PRO A 61 -20.90 9.43 11.55
C PRO A 61 -20.20 8.06 11.59
N ARG A 62 -20.71 7.03 10.90
CA ARG A 62 -20.15 5.67 10.91
C ARG A 62 -20.27 5.03 9.52
N PRO A 63 -19.25 4.28 9.09
CA PRO A 63 -19.31 3.57 7.82
C PRO A 63 -20.12 2.28 7.93
N THR A 64 -20.44 1.73 6.77
CA THR A 64 -21.01 0.39 6.64
C THR A 64 -19.96 -0.69 6.90
N ARG A 65 -20.43 -1.92 7.18
CA ARG A 65 -19.54 -3.09 7.30
C ARG A 65 -18.79 -3.42 6.00
N ALA A 66 -19.41 -3.13 4.86
CA ALA A 66 -18.81 -3.37 3.56
C ALA A 66 -17.61 -2.45 3.32
N GLU A 67 -17.75 -1.16 3.61
CA GLU A 67 -16.69 -0.16 3.52
C GLU A 67 -15.51 -0.48 4.45
N MET A 68 -15.80 -0.84 5.72
CA MET A 68 -14.74 -1.26 6.64
C MET A 68 -13.97 -2.48 6.13
N THR A 69 -14.69 -3.46 5.59
CA THR A 69 -14.08 -4.68 5.02
C THR A 69 -13.28 -4.37 3.77
N ASP A 70 -13.73 -3.41 2.96
CA ASP A 70 -13.06 -2.98 1.74
C ASP A 70 -11.72 -2.29 2.03
N VAL A 71 -11.69 -1.34 2.98
CA VAL A 71 -10.45 -0.74 3.49
C VAL A 71 -9.49 -1.80 4.02
N ALA A 72 -9.97 -2.69 4.88
CA ALA A 72 -9.14 -3.74 5.47
C ALA A 72 -8.52 -4.63 4.38
N ASN A 73 -9.31 -5.04 3.38
CA ASN A 73 -8.81 -5.87 2.28
C ASN A 73 -7.81 -5.14 1.40
N ALA A 74 -7.96 -3.83 1.16
CA ALA A 74 -6.96 -3.06 0.41
C ALA A 74 -5.59 -3.05 1.12
N VAL A 75 -5.58 -2.94 2.45
CA VAL A 75 -4.36 -3.04 3.27
C VAL A 75 -3.77 -4.45 3.20
N LEU A 76 -4.60 -5.48 3.34
CA LEU A 76 -4.16 -6.89 3.25
C LEU A 76 -3.63 -7.26 1.86
N ASP A 77 -4.19 -6.70 0.80
CA ASP A 77 -3.69 -6.82 -0.57
C ASP A 77 -2.32 -6.16 -0.74
N GLY A 78 -1.94 -5.28 0.18
CA GLY A 78 -0.64 -4.63 0.25
C GLY A 78 -0.61 -3.26 -0.40
N THR A 79 -1.73 -2.52 -0.39
CA THR A 79 -1.73 -1.11 -0.81
C THR A 79 -0.77 -0.29 0.05
N ASP A 80 -0.07 0.70 -0.54
CA ASP A 80 0.81 1.60 0.22
C ASP A 80 0.03 2.72 0.89
N SER A 81 -1.11 3.10 0.32
CA SER A 81 -1.96 4.15 0.87
C SER A 81 -3.42 3.94 0.48
N VAL A 82 -4.30 4.38 1.37
CA VAL A 82 -5.74 4.50 1.14
C VAL A 82 -6.09 5.97 1.04
N MET A 83 -7.07 6.30 0.20
CA MET A 83 -7.46 7.69 -0.07
C MET A 83 -8.93 7.92 0.28
N LEU A 84 -9.19 9.03 0.99
CA LEU A 84 -10.52 9.60 1.18
C LEU A 84 -10.74 10.70 0.12
N SER A 85 -11.94 10.74 -0.44
CA SER A 85 -12.35 11.67 -1.49
C SER A 85 -13.39 12.66 -0.94
N GLY A 86 -14.68 12.42 -1.20
CA GLY A 86 -15.77 13.28 -0.71
C GLY A 86 -15.86 13.29 0.81
N GLU A 87 -15.50 12.18 1.45
CA GLU A 87 -15.55 12.02 2.91
C GLU A 87 -14.82 13.14 3.66
N THR A 88 -13.69 13.60 3.13
CA THR A 88 -12.91 14.71 3.71
C THR A 88 -13.09 16.04 2.99
N ALA A 89 -13.41 16.03 1.69
CA ALA A 89 -13.51 17.26 0.90
C ALA A 89 -14.80 18.04 1.14
N ASN A 90 -15.93 17.34 1.32
CA ASN A 90 -17.25 17.94 1.48
C ASN A 90 -18.19 17.12 2.38
N GLY A 91 -17.67 16.17 3.16
CA GLY A 91 -18.43 15.38 4.12
C GLY A 91 -18.68 16.11 5.43
N ASP A 92 -19.74 15.69 6.13
CA ASP A 92 -20.14 16.22 7.44
C ASP A 92 -19.22 15.72 8.58
N PHE A 93 -18.49 14.62 8.36
CA PHE A 93 -17.67 13.93 9.37
C PHE A 93 -16.21 13.68 8.94
N PRO A 94 -15.45 14.69 8.48
CA PRO A 94 -14.13 14.49 7.86
C PRO A 94 -13.08 13.98 8.86
N VAL A 95 -13.13 14.43 10.11
CA VAL A 95 -12.20 13.99 11.17
C VAL A 95 -12.49 12.54 11.57
N ASP A 96 -13.76 12.18 11.73
CA ASP A 96 -14.17 10.82 12.07
C ASP A 96 -13.85 9.84 10.93
N ALA A 97 -13.98 10.26 9.67
CA ALA A 97 -13.61 9.45 8.52
C ALA A 97 -12.11 9.09 8.54
N VAL A 98 -11.23 10.07 8.78
CA VAL A 98 -9.78 9.83 8.90
C VAL A 98 -9.46 8.94 10.10
N ALA A 99 -10.05 9.22 11.27
CA ALA A 99 -9.84 8.41 12.47
C ALA A 99 -10.30 6.96 12.29
N THR A 100 -11.44 6.76 11.63
CA THR A 100 -12.00 5.44 11.32
C THR A 100 -11.12 4.70 10.32
N MET A 101 -10.68 5.37 9.24
CA MET A 101 -9.74 4.80 8.27
C MET A 101 -8.45 4.31 8.95
N ALA A 102 -7.86 5.16 9.80
CA ALA A 102 -6.64 4.82 10.54
C ALA A 102 -6.84 3.61 11.46
N ALA A 103 -7.96 3.55 12.19
CA ALA A 103 -8.27 2.41 13.05
C ALA A 103 -8.42 1.10 12.25
N ILE A 104 -9.06 1.15 11.07
CA ILE A 104 -9.17 -0.04 10.21
C ILE A 104 -7.80 -0.49 9.71
N CYS A 105 -6.97 0.44 9.22
CA CYS A 105 -5.61 0.14 8.74
C CYS A 105 -4.76 -0.52 9.83
N GLN A 106 -4.72 0.07 11.03
CA GLN A 106 -3.97 -0.48 12.16
C GLN A 106 -4.39 -1.91 12.51
N ASN A 107 -5.71 -2.18 12.55
CA ASN A 107 -6.22 -3.52 12.81
C ASN A 107 -5.87 -4.50 11.68
N ALA A 108 -6.01 -4.08 10.42
CA ALA A 108 -5.69 -4.93 9.26
C ALA A 108 -4.19 -5.28 9.22
N GLU A 109 -3.31 -4.35 9.56
CA GLU A 109 -1.86 -4.56 9.62
C GLU A 109 -1.45 -5.65 10.62
N THR A 110 -2.20 -5.82 11.73
CA THR A 110 -1.93 -6.90 12.71
C THR A 110 -2.12 -8.31 12.15
N MET A 111 -2.91 -8.44 11.08
CA MET A 111 -3.23 -9.73 10.45
C MET A 111 -2.25 -10.11 9.34
N VAL A 112 -1.33 -9.20 8.98
CA VAL A 112 -0.39 -9.45 7.89
C VAL A 112 0.73 -10.36 8.36
N ASP A 113 0.88 -11.51 7.70
CA ASP A 113 2.06 -12.37 7.87
C ASP A 113 3.26 -11.77 7.12
N ILE A 114 4.07 -11.02 7.86
CA ILE A 114 5.19 -10.26 7.34
C ILE A 114 6.26 -11.17 6.73
N GLY A 115 6.55 -12.30 7.39
CA GLY A 115 7.54 -13.26 6.88
C GLY A 115 7.12 -13.85 5.54
N LYS A 116 5.85 -14.24 5.39
CA LYS A 116 5.30 -14.68 4.10
C LYS A 116 5.33 -13.58 3.06
N ARG A 117 4.96 -12.35 3.43
CA ARG A 117 4.95 -11.20 2.51
C ARG A 117 6.35 -10.86 2.01
N TYR A 118 7.34 -10.78 2.91
CA TYR A 118 8.74 -10.60 2.55
C TYR A 118 9.22 -11.70 1.60
N ASN A 119 9.01 -12.97 1.97
CA ASN A 119 9.44 -14.11 1.15
C ASN A 119 8.80 -14.10 -0.24
N TYR A 120 7.51 -13.76 -0.33
CA TYR A 120 6.82 -13.61 -1.60
C TYR A 120 7.50 -12.55 -2.48
N LEU A 121 7.73 -11.34 -1.94
CA LEU A 121 8.34 -10.22 -2.66
C LEU A 121 9.78 -10.52 -3.07
N HIS A 122 10.58 -11.08 -2.16
CA HIS A 122 11.95 -11.47 -2.41
C HIS A 122 12.04 -12.56 -3.50
N ASN A 123 11.23 -13.61 -3.41
CA ASN A 123 11.28 -14.74 -4.34
C ASN A 123 10.79 -14.37 -5.75
N HIS A 124 9.81 -13.48 -5.86
CA HIS A 124 9.25 -13.07 -7.16
C HIS A 124 9.93 -11.82 -7.77
N THR A 125 10.84 -11.17 -7.05
CA THR A 125 11.70 -10.14 -7.65
C THR A 125 12.71 -10.80 -8.61
N PRO A 126 12.83 -10.36 -9.88
CA PRO A 126 13.83 -10.88 -10.81
C PRO A 126 15.26 -10.66 -10.33
N LYS A 127 16.15 -11.65 -10.53
CA LYS A 127 17.58 -11.58 -10.16
C LYS A 127 18.46 -11.55 -11.42
N PRO A 128 19.64 -10.92 -11.38
CA PRO A 128 20.20 -10.18 -10.24
C PRO A 128 19.52 -8.83 -10.02
N VAL A 129 19.42 -8.42 -8.75
CA VAL A 129 19.02 -7.05 -8.37
C VAL A 129 20.27 -6.17 -8.22
N SER A 130 20.08 -4.85 -8.12
CA SER A 130 21.20 -3.94 -7.83
C SER A 130 21.80 -4.20 -6.44
N ASN A 131 23.08 -3.86 -6.23
CA ASN A 131 23.73 -3.97 -4.92
C ASN A 131 22.97 -3.21 -3.83
N ALA A 132 22.44 -2.02 -4.15
CA ALA A 132 21.66 -1.22 -3.22
C ALA A 132 20.36 -1.93 -2.79
N GLU A 133 19.65 -2.53 -3.75
CA GLU A 133 18.42 -3.30 -3.46
C GLU A 133 18.72 -4.59 -2.69
N ALA A 134 19.82 -5.29 -3.01
CA ALA A 134 20.26 -6.46 -2.26
C ALA A 134 20.52 -6.14 -0.78
N VAL A 135 21.22 -5.02 -0.50
CA VAL A 135 21.45 -4.54 0.86
C VAL A 135 20.14 -4.14 1.54
N CYS A 136 19.22 -3.47 0.85
CA CYS A 136 17.92 -3.10 1.42
C CYS A 136 17.06 -4.33 1.78
N SER A 137 16.99 -5.33 0.90
CA SER A 137 16.31 -6.60 1.16
C SER A 137 16.91 -7.30 2.38
N ALA A 138 18.24 -7.41 2.42
CA ALA A 138 18.96 -8.06 3.52
C ALA A 138 18.78 -7.32 4.86
N ALA A 139 18.71 -5.98 4.83
CA ALA A 139 18.44 -5.18 6.03
C ALA A 139 17.06 -5.47 6.61
N VAL A 140 16.03 -5.62 5.77
CA VAL A 140 14.67 -6.01 6.23
C VAL A 140 14.67 -7.41 6.81
N GLN A 141 15.31 -8.38 6.16
CA GLN A 141 15.45 -9.72 6.70
C GLN A 141 16.17 -9.72 8.06
N CYS A 142 17.31 -9.03 8.15
CA CYS A 142 18.08 -8.91 9.38
C CYS A 142 17.27 -8.28 10.52
N ALA A 143 16.48 -7.24 10.22
CA ALA A 143 15.62 -6.58 11.19
C ALA A 143 14.52 -7.52 11.73
N MET A 144 13.94 -8.36 10.87
CA MET A 144 12.98 -9.39 11.29
C MET A 144 13.65 -10.46 12.16
N ASP A 145 14.78 -11.02 11.72
CA ASP A 145 15.48 -12.10 12.42
C ASP A 145 16.00 -11.67 13.79
N SER A 146 16.41 -10.40 13.93
CA SER A 146 16.89 -9.82 15.18
C SER A 146 15.78 -9.21 16.05
N ASN A 147 14.52 -9.25 15.61
CA ASN A 147 13.39 -8.59 16.28
C ASN A 147 13.66 -7.09 16.57
N ALA A 148 14.28 -6.41 15.59
CA ALA A 148 14.61 -5.00 15.69
C ALA A 148 13.36 -4.13 15.86
N LYS A 149 13.51 -3.02 16.61
CA LYS A 149 12.39 -2.10 16.87
C LYS A 149 12.18 -1.05 15.80
N ALA A 150 13.18 -0.82 14.96
CA ALA A 150 13.13 0.12 13.85
C ALA A 150 14.27 -0.13 12.86
N ILE A 151 14.12 0.41 11.66
CA ILE A 151 15.20 0.52 10.66
C ILE A 151 15.46 2.01 10.42
N ILE A 152 16.73 2.42 10.39
CA ILE A 152 17.12 3.79 10.06
C ILE A 152 17.77 3.79 8.68
N VAL A 153 17.25 4.60 7.77
CA VAL A 153 17.75 4.75 6.41
C VAL A 153 18.31 6.15 6.21
N LEU A 154 19.63 6.23 6.02
CA LEU A 154 20.30 7.45 5.59
C LEU A 154 20.23 7.53 4.07
N THR A 155 19.70 8.64 3.54
CA THR A 155 19.54 8.80 2.09
C THR A 155 19.59 10.27 1.69
N THR A 156 20.00 10.56 0.45
CA THR A 156 19.96 11.93 -0.10
C THR A 156 18.84 12.10 -1.14
N THR A 157 18.44 11.00 -1.80
CA THR A 157 17.43 11.03 -2.86
C THR A 157 16.16 10.26 -2.52
N GLY A 158 16.12 9.56 -1.39
CA GLY A 158 15.00 8.68 -1.03
C GLY A 158 15.02 7.31 -1.71
N ARG A 159 15.92 7.07 -2.68
CA ARG A 159 15.92 5.82 -3.46
C ARG A 159 16.12 4.57 -2.61
N SER A 160 17.02 4.61 -1.63
CA SER A 160 17.23 3.51 -0.70
C SER A 160 16.02 3.27 0.20
N ALA A 161 15.30 4.33 0.57
CA ALA A 161 14.08 4.21 1.35
C ALA A 161 12.97 3.51 0.54
N GLY A 162 12.80 3.86 -0.74
CA GLY A 162 11.86 3.18 -1.64
C GLY A 162 12.23 1.70 -1.87
N MET A 163 13.51 1.41 -2.11
CA MET A 163 14.01 0.03 -2.23
C MET A 163 13.77 -0.80 -0.97
N LEU A 164 13.89 -0.20 0.21
CA LEU A 164 13.61 -0.87 1.48
C LEU A 164 12.11 -1.06 1.70
N ALA A 165 11.31 -0.03 1.43
CA ALA A 165 9.86 -0.06 1.57
C ALA A 165 9.21 -1.16 0.71
N LYS A 166 9.78 -1.46 -0.47
CA LYS A 166 9.38 -2.57 -1.33
C LYS A 166 9.23 -3.89 -0.57
N TYR A 167 10.09 -4.17 0.42
CA TYR A 167 10.11 -5.43 1.16
C TYR A 167 9.21 -5.45 2.41
N LYS A 168 8.42 -4.38 2.63
CA LYS A 168 7.31 -4.29 3.59
C LYS A 168 7.68 -4.74 5.01
N ALA A 169 8.69 -4.10 5.58
CA ALA A 169 9.11 -4.25 6.97
C ALA A 169 7.94 -4.06 7.96
N ASN A 170 7.96 -4.76 9.09
CA ASN A 170 6.93 -4.68 10.14
C ASN A 170 7.27 -3.76 11.30
N MET A 171 8.43 -3.11 11.24
CA MET A 171 8.85 -2.09 12.17
C MET A 171 8.90 -0.74 11.48
N PRO A 172 8.78 0.37 12.24
CA PRO A 172 8.96 1.70 11.71
C PRO A 172 10.30 1.86 10.97
N VAL A 173 10.23 2.51 9.81
CA VAL A 173 11.40 2.91 9.01
C VAL A 173 11.58 4.41 9.15
N PHE A 174 12.65 4.82 9.84
CA PHE A 174 13.02 6.23 9.97
C PHE A 174 13.94 6.64 8.83
N ILE A 175 13.47 7.59 8.02
CA ILE A 175 14.25 8.13 6.91
C ILE A 175 14.90 9.42 7.40
N VAL A 176 16.22 9.49 7.30
CA VAL A 176 16.99 10.69 7.60
C VAL A 176 17.63 11.15 6.29
N SER A 177 17.20 12.34 5.84
CA SER A 177 17.70 12.98 4.62
C SER A 177 18.36 14.31 4.93
N LYS A 178 19.38 14.65 4.15
CA LYS A 178 19.95 16.01 4.08
C LYS A 178 19.07 16.91 3.25
#